data_AF-A0A928YKD1-F1
#
_entry.id   AF-A0A928YKD1-F1
#
_cell.length_a   1.000
_cell.length_b   1.000
_cell.length_c   1.000
_cell.angle_alpha   90.00
_cell.angle_beta   90.00
_cell.angle_gamma   90.00
#
_symmetry.space_group_name_H-M   'P 1'
#
loop_
_entity.id
_entity.type
_entity.pdbx_description
1 polymer ?
#
loop_
_entity_poly.entity_id
_entity_poly.type
_entity_poly.pdbx_seq_one_letter_code
_entity_poly.pdbx_strand_id
1 'polypeptide(L)'
;MTGLKLYGRDKDDVAIISSYMQDALLRSSDMTRLASPPRFVAMGSRFCWEATDKPQRVRTALQIGNVSAMRTKHIERAKSPQILSLLSLNFDETDAPAGTLTLIFAGGAEISVCVEACEIIMEDVSEAWNVRSRPEHKDVRSRPEHKDVRSRPKHKTE
;
A
#
# COMPACT_ATOMS: atom_id res chain seq x y z
N MET A 1 12.43 23.11 1.19
CA MET A 1 13.07 21.77 1.18
C MET A 1 12.51 21.02 0.00
N THR A 2 13.38 20.43 -0.82
CA THR A 2 13.05 19.71 -2.06
C THR A 2 12.23 18.46 -1.72
N GLY A 3 11.03 18.33 -2.28
CA GLY A 3 10.21 17.12 -2.13
C GLY A 3 10.88 15.89 -2.73
N LEU A 4 10.56 14.69 -2.22
CA LEU A 4 11.09 13.45 -2.79
C LEU A 4 10.50 13.21 -4.17
N LYS A 5 11.35 12.78 -5.10
CA LYS A 5 10.95 12.26 -6.40
C LYS A 5 11.71 10.99 -6.71
N LEU A 6 11.01 9.86 -6.71
CA LEU A 6 11.57 8.54 -6.95
C LEU A 6 10.96 7.94 -8.21
N TYR A 7 11.80 7.22 -8.95
CA TYR A 7 11.42 6.45 -10.13
C TYR A 7 11.85 5.02 -9.89
N GLY A 8 10.98 4.06 -10.21
CA GLY A 8 11.29 2.65 -10.07
C GLY A 8 10.97 1.86 -11.33
N ARG A 9 11.84 0.89 -11.63
CA ARG A 9 11.77 0.03 -12.82
C ARG A 9 11.88 -1.45 -12.52
N ASP A 10 12.26 -1.81 -11.31
CA ASP A 10 12.34 -3.19 -10.86
C ASP A 10 11.77 -3.38 -9.45
N LYS A 11 11.89 -4.61 -8.95
CA LYS A 11 11.38 -5.00 -7.63
C LYS A 11 12.07 -4.27 -6.48
N ASP A 12 13.36 -4.01 -6.59
CA ASP A 12 14.15 -3.38 -5.52
C ASP A 12 13.78 -1.89 -5.42
N ASP A 13 13.62 -1.21 -6.56
CA ASP A 13 13.11 0.16 -6.60
C ASP A 13 11.70 0.27 -5.99
N VAL A 14 10.82 -0.67 -6.35
CA VAL A 14 9.45 -0.72 -5.81
C VAL A 14 9.46 -0.94 -4.29
N ALA A 15 10.40 -1.73 -3.76
CA ALA A 15 10.55 -1.92 -2.32
C ALA A 15 10.97 -0.61 -1.60
N ILE A 16 11.83 0.20 -2.21
CA ILE A 16 12.20 1.52 -1.69
C ILE A 16 10.98 2.44 -1.69
N ILE A 17 10.25 2.54 -2.80
CA ILE A 17 9.03 3.36 -2.90
C ILE A 17 7.97 2.88 -1.90
N SER A 18 7.79 1.55 -1.75
CA SER A 18 6.89 0.95 -0.76
C SER A 18 7.21 1.43 0.65
N SER A 19 8.50 1.48 1.01
CA SER A 19 8.95 1.91 2.34
C SER A 19 8.59 3.38 2.61
N TYR A 20 8.76 4.27 1.63
CA TYR A 20 8.36 5.68 1.77
C TYR A 20 6.83 5.88 1.75
N MET A 21 6.11 5.02 1.05
CA MET A 21 4.65 5.09 0.91
C MET A 21 3.91 4.34 2.02
N GLN A 22 4.60 3.60 2.89
CA GLN A 22 3.99 2.90 4.02
C GLN A 22 3.20 3.90 4.90
N ASP A 23 1.98 3.52 5.27
CA ASP A 23 1.03 4.33 6.03
C ASP A 23 0.54 5.59 5.30
N ALA A 24 0.71 5.64 3.97
CA ALA A 24 0.06 6.64 3.16
C ALA A 24 -1.46 6.52 3.24
N LEU A 25 -2.12 7.66 3.37
CA LEU A 25 -3.58 7.75 3.34
C LEU A 25 -4.02 8.17 1.94
N LEU A 26 -4.80 7.32 1.28
CA LEU A 26 -5.35 7.53 -0.05
C LEU A 26 -6.87 7.55 0.01
N ARG A 27 -7.52 8.35 -0.82
CA ARG A 27 -8.98 8.31 -0.97
C ARG A 27 -9.34 7.59 -2.25
N SER A 28 -10.40 6.77 -2.23
CA SER A 28 -10.86 6.07 -3.43
C SER A 28 -11.28 7.00 -4.58
N SER A 29 -11.66 8.25 -4.26
CA SER A 29 -11.93 9.33 -5.23
C SER A 29 -10.68 9.89 -5.91
N ASP A 30 -9.53 9.77 -5.26
CA ASP A 30 -8.27 10.41 -5.67
C ASP A 30 -7.38 9.43 -6.44
N MET A 31 -7.98 8.36 -6.98
CA MET A 31 -7.33 7.29 -7.73
C MET A 31 -8.06 7.03 -9.03
N THR A 32 -7.34 6.99 -10.15
CA THR A 32 -7.94 6.73 -11.45
C THR A 32 -6.98 6.06 -12.43
N ARG A 33 -7.56 5.38 -13.43
CA ARG A 33 -6.84 4.85 -14.59
C ARG A 33 -7.12 5.77 -15.76
N LEU A 34 -6.06 6.21 -16.42
CA LEU A 34 -6.08 7.04 -17.61
C LEU A 34 -5.74 6.16 -18.82
N ALA A 35 -6.37 6.42 -19.97
CA ALA A 35 -6.27 5.55 -21.15
C ALA A 35 -5.17 5.95 -22.13
N SER A 36 -4.71 7.22 -22.14
CA SER A 36 -3.75 7.72 -23.13
C SER A 36 -2.77 8.74 -22.53
N PRO A 37 -1.48 8.38 -22.35
CA PRO A 37 -0.98 7.00 -22.32
C PRO A 37 -1.64 6.19 -21.18
N PRO A 38 -1.69 4.85 -21.30
CA PRO A 38 -2.31 4.00 -20.29
C PRO A 38 -1.52 4.04 -18.97
N ARG A 39 -2.10 4.63 -17.93
CA ARG A 39 -1.47 4.77 -16.61
C ARG A 39 -2.47 4.71 -15.48
N PHE A 40 -2.03 4.26 -14.32
CA PHE A 40 -2.75 4.41 -13.06
C PHE A 40 -2.13 5.57 -12.29
N VAL A 41 -2.97 6.44 -11.72
CA VAL A 41 -2.53 7.56 -10.89
C VAL A 41 -3.31 7.57 -9.58
N ALA A 42 -2.62 7.91 -8.50
CA ALA A 42 -3.18 8.02 -7.17
C ALA A 42 -2.57 9.22 -6.44
N MET A 43 -3.40 9.94 -5.69
CA MET A 43 -2.94 11.00 -4.80
C MET A 43 -3.17 10.58 -3.35
N GLY A 44 -2.16 10.78 -2.51
CA GLY A 44 -2.19 10.40 -1.12
C GLY A 44 -1.52 11.41 -0.22
N SER A 45 -1.45 11.08 1.06
CA SER A 45 -0.58 11.74 2.03
C SER A 45 0.30 10.69 2.68
N ARG A 46 1.56 10.56 2.26
CA ARG A 46 2.50 9.63 2.89
C ARG A 46 2.91 10.14 4.27
N PHE A 47 3.28 9.22 5.15
CA PHE A 47 3.89 9.58 6.41
C PHE A 47 5.40 9.75 6.20
N CYS A 48 5.98 10.84 6.70
CA CYS A 48 7.40 11.12 6.55
C CYS A 48 8.18 10.36 7.62
N TRP A 49 8.48 9.08 7.37
CA TRP A 49 9.28 8.24 8.27
C TRP A 49 10.70 8.77 8.47
N GLU A 50 11.21 9.51 7.50
CA GLU A 50 12.50 10.18 7.53
C GLU A 50 12.55 11.43 8.44
N ALA A 51 11.39 11.94 8.88
CA ALA A 51 11.32 13.10 9.75
C ALA A 51 11.63 12.73 11.22
N THR A 52 12.71 13.29 11.77
CA THR A 52 13.19 12.98 13.13
C THR A 52 12.49 13.78 14.22
N ASP A 53 12.13 15.04 13.95
CA ASP A 53 11.74 15.99 15.00
C ASP A 53 10.27 15.88 15.39
N LYS A 54 9.39 16.00 14.40
CA LYS A 54 7.93 15.94 14.57
C LYS A 54 7.35 14.99 13.53
N PRO A 55 6.31 14.22 13.89
CA PRO A 55 5.62 13.40 12.91
C PRO A 55 5.00 14.30 11.84
N GLN A 56 5.27 13.98 10.58
CA GLN A 56 4.86 14.78 9.44
C GLN A 56 4.18 13.93 8.38
N ARG A 57 3.34 14.58 7.58
CA ARG A 57 2.82 14.05 6.33
C ARG A 57 3.10 15.04 5.20
N VAL A 58 3.17 14.52 3.99
CA VAL A 58 3.33 15.32 2.76
C VAL A 58 2.37 14.78 1.71
N ARG A 59 1.84 15.65 0.84
CA ARG A 59 1.02 15.21 -0.29
C ARG A 59 1.94 14.59 -1.32
N THR A 60 1.58 13.40 -1.76
CA THR A 60 2.41 12.60 -2.67
C THR A 60 1.53 12.04 -3.77
N ALA A 61 2.00 12.20 -5.01
CA ALA A 61 1.44 11.56 -6.18
C ALA A 61 2.17 10.25 -6.45
N LEU A 62 1.42 9.22 -6.84
CA LEU A 62 1.92 7.94 -7.33
C LEU A 62 1.40 7.72 -8.75
N GLN A 63 2.29 7.42 -9.68
CA GLN A 63 1.94 7.05 -11.05
C GLN A 63 2.54 5.69 -11.39
N ILE A 64 1.76 4.85 -12.06
CA ILE A 64 2.19 3.58 -12.65
C ILE A 64 1.91 3.64 -14.15
N GLY A 65 2.95 3.52 -14.98
CA GLY A 65 2.88 3.52 -16.44
C GLY A 65 2.56 2.15 -17.04
N ASN A 66 2.40 2.12 -18.37
CA ASN A 66 2.26 0.90 -19.18
C ASN A 66 1.17 -0.06 -18.70
N VAL A 67 0.04 0.48 -18.23
CA VAL A 67 -1.02 -0.32 -17.59
C VAL A 67 -1.88 -1.05 -18.61
N SER A 68 -1.74 -2.38 -18.68
CA SER A 68 -2.55 -3.24 -19.55
C SER A 68 -3.89 -3.61 -18.91
N ALA A 69 -3.91 -3.89 -17.60
CA ALA A 69 -5.13 -4.23 -16.86
C ALA A 69 -5.08 -3.73 -15.41
N MET A 70 -6.25 -3.58 -14.79
CA MET A 70 -6.36 -3.20 -13.38
C MET A 70 -7.55 -3.88 -12.74
N ARG A 71 -7.35 -4.39 -11.52
CA ARG A 71 -8.39 -4.98 -10.67
C ARG A 71 -8.36 -4.31 -9.31
N THR A 72 -9.54 -4.17 -8.70
CA THR A 72 -9.68 -3.73 -7.32
C THR A 72 -10.42 -4.78 -6.50
N LYS A 73 -10.11 -4.85 -5.21
CA LYS A 73 -10.77 -5.73 -4.23
C LYS A 73 -11.08 -4.93 -2.97
N HIS A 74 -12.31 -5.03 -2.47
CA HIS A 74 -12.80 -4.32 -1.27
C HIS A 74 -12.59 -2.79 -1.31
N ILE A 75 -12.70 -2.17 -2.49
CA ILE A 75 -12.62 -0.72 -2.66
C ILE A 75 -13.95 -0.22 -3.22
N GLU A 76 -14.65 0.61 -2.43
CA GLU A 76 -15.89 1.22 -2.84
C GLU A 76 -15.63 2.57 -3.53
N ARG A 77 -16.11 2.71 -4.77
CA ARG A 77 -15.96 3.96 -5.58
C ARG A 77 -17.25 4.78 -5.68
N ALA A 78 -18.41 4.21 -5.38
CA ALA A 78 -19.69 4.69 -5.94
C ALA A 78 -20.63 5.43 -4.96
N LYS A 79 -20.38 5.45 -3.64
CA LYS A 79 -21.31 6.12 -2.68
C LYS A 79 -20.66 6.97 -1.58
N SER A 80 -19.47 6.61 -1.10
CA SER A 80 -18.72 7.38 -0.12
C SER A 80 -17.23 7.15 -0.36
N PRO A 81 -16.41 8.19 -0.57
CA PRO A 81 -14.97 8.01 -0.75
C PRO A 81 -14.37 7.34 0.48
N GLN A 82 -13.87 6.13 0.29
CA GLN A 82 -13.19 5.37 1.34
C GLN A 82 -11.78 5.94 1.53
N ILE A 83 -11.39 6.17 2.79
CA ILE A 83 -10.00 6.42 3.14
C ILE A 83 -9.33 5.06 3.32
N LEU A 84 -8.25 4.84 2.56
CA LEU A 84 -7.44 3.64 2.55
C LEU A 84 -6.07 3.95 3.14
N SER A 85 -5.56 3.06 3.99
CA SER A 85 -4.20 3.13 4.53
C SER A 85 -3.34 2.10 3.82
N LEU A 86 -2.33 2.57 3.09
CA LEU A 86 -1.43 1.71 2.32
C LEU A 86 -0.46 1.00 3.26
N LEU A 87 -0.37 -0.32 3.15
CA LEU A 87 0.55 -1.16 3.92
C LEU A 87 1.82 -1.44 3.13
N SER A 88 1.69 -1.77 1.84
CA SER A 88 2.84 -2.09 1.00
C SER A 88 2.53 -1.95 -0.49
N LEU A 89 3.60 -1.79 -1.27
CA LEU A 89 3.63 -1.96 -2.71
C LEU A 89 4.51 -3.17 -3.02
N ASN A 90 4.01 -4.07 -3.87
CA ASN A 90 4.78 -5.20 -4.36
C ASN A 90 4.85 -5.17 -5.88
N PHE A 91 5.97 -5.61 -6.43
CA PHE A 91 6.10 -5.92 -7.85
C PHE A 91 6.46 -7.40 -8.00
N ASP A 92 5.53 -8.14 -8.59
CA ASP A 92 5.73 -9.52 -8.99
C ASP A 92 5.98 -9.55 -10.50
N GLU A 93 7.25 -9.69 -10.88
CA GLU A 93 7.69 -9.82 -12.27
C GLU A 93 7.12 -11.12 -12.88
N THR A 94 6.68 -11.04 -14.13
CA THR A 94 6.16 -12.18 -14.88
C THR A 94 7.08 -12.52 -16.05
N ASP A 95 6.79 -12.01 -17.25
CA ASP A 95 7.65 -12.11 -18.42
C ASP A 95 8.36 -10.77 -18.60
N ALA A 96 9.58 -10.67 -18.06
CA ALA A 96 10.31 -9.41 -17.95
C ALA A 96 10.34 -8.64 -19.30
N PRO A 97 10.00 -7.34 -19.32
CA PRO A 97 9.86 -6.43 -18.18
C PRO A 97 8.43 -6.34 -17.59
N ALA A 98 7.51 -7.20 -18.02
CA ALA A 98 6.13 -7.18 -17.57
C ALA A 98 5.98 -7.73 -16.14
N GLY A 99 4.88 -7.37 -15.50
CA GLY A 99 4.55 -7.89 -14.18
C GLY A 99 3.28 -7.31 -13.60
N THR A 100 3.07 -7.55 -12.31
CA THR A 100 1.93 -7.03 -11.55
C THR A 100 2.42 -6.16 -10.40
N LEU A 101 1.99 -4.90 -10.37
CA LEU A 101 2.13 -4.01 -9.24
C LEU A 101 0.90 -4.12 -8.34
N THR A 102 1.09 -4.45 -7.07
CA THR A 102 0.00 -4.61 -6.11
C THR A 102 0.12 -3.60 -4.98
N LEU A 103 -0.91 -2.77 -4.82
CA LEU A 103 -1.11 -1.89 -3.68
C LEU A 103 -1.96 -2.63 -2.65
N ILE A 104 -1.39 -2.90 -1.48
CA ILE A 104 -2.07 -3.61 -0.38
C ILE A 104 -2.45 -2.60 0.69
N PHE A 105 -3.72 -2.59 1.08
CA PHE A 105 -4.26 -1.65 2.06
C PHE A 105 -4.74 -2.37 3.32
N ALA A 106 -4.74 -1.63 4.44
CA ALA A 106 -5.37 -2.06 5.68
C ALA A 106 -6.86 -2.37 5.46
N GLY A 107 -7.39 -3.34 6.20
CA GLY A 107 -8.75 -3.82 6.00
C GLY A 107 -8.92 -4.78 4.81
N GLY A 108 -7.81 -5.23 4.20
CA GLY A 108 -7.83 -6.25 3.14
C GLY A 108 -8.27 -5.73 1.77
N ALA A 109 -8.23 -4.42 1.57
CA ALA A 109 -8.42 -3.80 0.27
C ALA A 109 -7.14 -3.89 -0.57
N GLU A 110 -7.30 -3.99 -1.89
CA GLU A 110 -6.19 -4.20 -2.81
C GLU A 110 -6.47 -3.56 -4.17
N ILE A 111 -5.43 -3.03 -4.81
CA ILE A 111 -5.41 -2.69 -6.24
C ILE A 111 -4.27 -3.46 -6.89
N SER A 112 -4.58 -4.30 -7.87
CA SER A 112 -3.59 -5.01 -8.68
C SER A 112 -3.57 -4.39 -10.07
N VAL A 113 -2.38 -3.99 -10.53
CA VAL A 113 -2.14 -3.28 -11.79
C VAL A 113 -1.19 -4.11 -12.64
N CYS A 114 -1.69 -4.69 -13.73
CA CYS A 114 -0.85 -5.39 -14.69
C CYS A 114 -0.17 -4.37 -15.60
N VAL A 115 1.14 -4.51 -15.77
CA VAL A 115 1.97 -3.61 -16.57
C VAL A 115 2.76 -4.37 -17.61
N GLU A 116 2.93 -3.76 -18.79
CA GLU A 116 3.79 -4.29 -19.86
C GLU A 116 5.28 -4.04 -19.57
N ALA A 117 5.58 -2.99 -18.79
CA ALA A 117 6.89 -2.71 -18.24
C ALA A 117 6.72 -1.98 -16.90
N CYS A 118 7.49 -2.37 -15.88
CA CYS A 118 7.46 -1.67 -14.59
C CYS A 118 7.98 -0.22 -14.73
N GLU A 119 7.07 0.73 -14.57
CA GLU A 119 7.38 2.15 -14.48
C GLU A 119 6.53 2.78 -13.39
N ILE A 120 7.13 3.02 -12.22
CA ILE A 120 6.46 3.66 -11.09
C ILE A 120 7.17 4.96 -10.73
N ILE A 121 6.39 6.01 -10.45
CA ILE A 121 6.89 7.33 -10.06
C ILE A 121 6.18 7.74 -8.77
N MET A 122 6.96 8.15 -7.77
CA MET A 122 6.48 8.78 -6.54
C MET A 122 7.02 10.20 -6.49
N GLU A 123 6.15 11.19 -6.29
CA GLU A 123 6.55 12.60 -6.19
C GLU A 123 5.80 13.32 -5.08
N ASP A 124 6.53 13.96 -4.18
CA ASP A 124 5.95 14.89 -3.21
C ASP A 124 5.56 16.19 -3.91
N VAL A 125 4.30 16.59 -3.76
CA VAL A 125 3.68 17.71 -4.49
C VAL A 125 3.25 18.85 -3.57
N SER A 126 3.60 18.80 -2.29
CA SER A 126 3.36 19.88 -1.33
C SER A 126 4.54 20.05 -0.39
N GLU A 127 4.49 21.10 0.43
CA GLU A 127 5.28 21.14 1.65
C GLU A 127 4.73 20.11 2.67
N ALA A 128 5.63 19.59 3.51
CA ALA A 128 5.24 18.70 4.60
C ALA A 128 4.56 19.48 5.73
N TRP A 129 3.59 18.87 6.41
CA TRP A 129 2.92 19.45 7.58
C TRP A 129 2.98 18.52 8.79
N ASN A 130 3.02 19.11 9.97
CA ASN A 130 3.04 18.37 11.23
C ASN A 130 1.68 17.69 11.50
N VAL A 131 1.72 16.46 11.99
CA VAL A 131 0.55 15.71 12.49
C VAL A 131 0.70 15.43 13.98
N ARG A 132 -0.34 14.88 14.62
CA ARG A 132 -0.35 14.66 16.08
C ARG A 132 0.34 13.37 16.52
N SER A 133 0.29 12.32 15.70
CA SER A 133 0.77 10.99 16.07
C SER A 133 1.41 10.28 14.89
N ARG A 134 2.27 9.31 15.23
CA ARG A 134 2.80 8.33 14.28
C ARG A 134 1.75 7.23 14.05
N PRO A 135 1.75 6.57 12.88
CA PRO A 135 1.04 5.31 12.72
C PRO A 135 1.51 4.28 13.75
N GLU A 136 0.58 3.56 14.37
CA GLU A 136 0.87 2.45 15.29
C GLU A 136 0.26 1.17 14.73
N HIS A 137 1.08 0.14 14.56
CA HIS A 137 0.63 -1.20 14.17
C HIS A 137 0.82 -2.14 15.34
N LYS A 138 -0.28 -2.70 15.87
CA LYS A 138 -0.17 -3.78 16.87
C LYS A 138 0.28 -5.04 16.17
N ASP A 139 1.29 -5.72 16.71
CA ASP A 139 1.78 -6.99 16.18
C ASP A 139 0.73 -8.10 16.38
N VAL A 140 -0.11 -8.33 15.37
CA VAL A 140 -1.22 -9.31 15.40
C VAL A 140 -0.71 -10.76 15.36
N ARG A 141 0.60 -10.99 15.21
CA ARG A 141 1.21 -12.34 15.28
C ARG A 141 1.19 -12.97 16.67
N SER A 142 0.83 -12.22 17.71
CA SER A 142 0.69 -12.70 19.09
C SER A 142 -0.75 -13.14 19.40
N ARG A 143 -1.26 -14.19 18.73
CA ARG A 143 -2.50 -14.85 19.19
C ARG A 143 -2.12 -15.85 20.28
N PRO A 144 -2.67 -15.76 21.52
CA PRO A 144 -2.36 -16.73 22.55
C PRO A 144 -2.83 -18.12 22.12
N GLU A 145 -2.00 -19.13 22.40
CA GLU A 145 -2.26 -20.54 22.08
C GLU A 145 -3.66 -20.95 22.54
N HIS A 146 -4.42 -21.56 21.63
CA HIS A 146 -5.64 -22.26 21.96
C HIS A 146 -5.26 -23.45 22.87
N LYS A 147 -5.52 -23.36 24.18
CA LYS A 147 -5.32 -24.52 25.07
C LYS A 147 -6.19 -25.67 24.57
N ASP A 148 -5.54 -26.77 24.21
CA ASP A 148 -6.17 -28.03 23.82
C ASP A 148 -7.07 -28.55 24.95
N VAL A 149 -8.39 -28.46 24.76
CA VAL A 149 -9.39 -29.11 25.62
C VAL A 149 -9.56 -30.55 25.13
N ARG A 150 -8.55 -31.40 25.38
CA ARG A 150 -8.69 -32.85 25.27
C ARG A 150 -8.04 -33.57 26.44
N SER A 151 -8.75 -33.60 27.55
CA SER A 151 -8.54 -34.57 28.61
C SER A 151 -9.90 -35.05 29.14
N ARG A 152 -10.49 -36.02 28.40
CA ARG A 152 -11.53 -36.89 28.98
C ARG A 152 -10.82 -38.01 29.75
N PRO A 153 -11.11 -38.22 31.05
CA PRO A 153 -10.60 -39.39 31.75
C PRO A 153 -11.34 -40.65 31.28
N LYS A 154 -10.58 -41.73 31.06
CA LYS A 154 -11.12 -43.06 30.72
C LYS A 154 -11.86 -43.64 31.93
N HIS A 155 -13.08 -44.13 31.69
CA HIS A 155 -13.82 -45.00 32.63
C HIS A 155 -12.94 -46.18 33.06
N LYS A 156 -12.85 -46.42 34.37
CA LYS A 156 -12.49 -47.72 34.93
C LYS A 156 -13.79 -48.49 35.18
N THR A 157 -13.87 -49.67 34.58
CA THR A 157 -14.88 -50.69 34.81
C THR A 157 -14.48 -51.48 36.05
N GLU A 158 -15.43 -51.68 36.96
CA GLU A 158 -15.50 -52.82 37.89
C GLU A 158 -16.86 -53.50 37.68
#